data_AF-A0A5Q0GU65-F1
#
_entry.id   AF-A0A5Q0GU65-F1
#
_cell.length_a   1.000
_cell.length_b   1.000
_cell.length_c   1.000
_cell.angle_alpha   90.00
_cell.angle_beta   90.00
_cell.angle_gamma   90.00
#
_symmetry.space_group_name_H-M   'P 1'
#
loop_
_entity.id
_entity.type
_entity.pdbx_description
1 polymer ?
#
loop_
_entity_poly.entity_id
_entity_poly.type
_entity_poly.pdbx_seq_one_letter_code
_entity_poly.pdbx_strand_id
1 'polypeptide(L)'
;MTTSDGAVIGTTQIFGSAPRNRAFNVVLLAEGFTAAQQAAFDSAATAFVAALRATPPFDDLSPAVNVFRVNVRSTDAGADDPASAGGTGATARTYFDATFGGNGIRRLLLVDQTTALTVAAAQVPEFSLVLVVVNSTVYGGAGGSVGTYSLAAGATEIAIHEAGHTAFGLADEYAYYAGGNETGHDVHPNTEPVEPNVTINTNRGTLKWGWAVAASTALPTMSNPDCSTVDDRPSPVPPGTVGAFEGAHYYHCRAYRPEHDCKMRALGRPFCRVCRAVIWNRIGPLAALPARARTPITVVARYPEHLDVFAVADNGRTMSDWWSPATGWAGWFHVSGGIASPGGAGSPVTAVSRAGGHLDLFTVGTDNRVWSAWWDVSSGWSSWFRIGTLTCRPGSTVTAVSRYDDHLDLFTTGSDGRVMSTWWHAGSGWADWFHLAGGVAANGATVTAIARYRDHLDVFTVGTDNRVWSTWWDDRGGWAGWFRVGTLTARPDSTVTAVARHPDQIDLFTTGSDGRVVSTWWNARGGWADWFHVSGGVASAGSPVTAIARFDHHLDLFTIGTDNRVWSTWWDAASGWANWFVVSGGVGRPGGQVAAIQRVTDHIDLFVVGSDGLVHSTWWDIASGWAGWFQLGVS
;
A
#
# COMPACT_ATOMS: atom_id res chain seq x y z
N MET A 1 18.29 12.24 35.82
CA MET A 1 18.69 13.64 35.62
C MET A 1 17.46 14.45 35.27
N THR A 2 17.46 15.74 35.52
CA THR A 2 16.24 16.56 35.60
C THR A 2 16.17 17.50 34.40
N THR A 3 14.98 17.68 33.83
CA THR A 3 14.66 18.73 32.83
C THR A 3 14.90 20.16 33.35
N SER A 4 15.56 20.32 34.50
CA SER A 4 16.01 21.58 35.08
C SER A 4 17.15 22.23 34.29
N ASP A 5 17.88 21.47 33.49
CA ASP A 5 19.05 21.93 32.75
C ASP A 5 18.71 22.61 31.42
N GLY A 6 17.45 23.04 31.26
CA GLY A 6 16.99 23.73 30.08
C GLY A 6 15.48 23.97 30.06
N ALA A 7 14.95 24.29 28.89
CA ALA A 7 13.51 24.40 28.66
C ALA A 7 13.17 24.24 27.18
N VAL A 8 11.99 23.68 26.90
CA VAL A 8 11.38 23.71 25.56
C VAL A 8 10.95 25.14 25.25
N ILE A 9 11.40 25.68 24.13
CA ILE A 9 11.07 27.04 23.67
C ILE A 9 9.81 27.03 22.81
N GLY A 10 9.75 26.11 21.83
CA GLY A 10 8.62 26.01 20.92
C GLY A 10 8.89 25.14 19.71
N THR A 11 7.84 24.96 18.91
CA THR A 11 7.82 24.05 17.77
C THR A 11 7.42 24.77 16.50
N THR A 12 8.17 24.55 15.42
CA THR A 12 7.93 25.12 14.10
C THR A 12 7.95 24.01 13.06
N GLN A 13 6.93 23.93 12.21
CA GLN A 13 6.97 23.11 11.01
C GLN A 13 7.83 23.83 9.96
N ILE A 14 8.99 23.27 9.63
CA ILE A 14 9.98 23.89 8.73
C ILE A 14 9.94 23.31 7.32
N PHE A 15 9.23 22.18 7.12
CA PHE A 15 9.02 21.57 5.81
C PHE A 15 7.72 20.73 5.78
N GLY A 16 7.16 20.57 4.58
CA GLY A 16 5.97 19.77 4.30
C GLY A 16 4.68 20.51 4.62
N SER A 17 3.60 20.10 3.97
CA SER A 17 2.24 20.60 4.20
C SER A 17 1.20 19.50 4.32
N ALA A 18 1.63 18.22 4.33
CA ALA A 18 0.72 17.09 4.47
C ALA A 18 0.05 17.13 5.85
N PRO A 19 -1.22 16.69 5.99
CA PRO A 19 -1.86 16.58 7.30
C PRO A 19 -1.01 15.73 8.23
N ARG A 20 -0.79 16.20 9.47
CA ARG A 20 0.15 15.56 10.41
C ARG A 20 -0.22 14.10 10.68
N ASN A 21 -1.48 13.77 10.90
CA ASN A 21 -1.93 12.39 11.11
C ASN A 21 -1.77 11.46 9.88
N ARG A 22 -1.23 11.97 8.76
CA ARG A 22 -1.14 11.28 7.46
C ARG A 22 0.21 11.50 6.77
N ALA A 23 1.20 11.95 7.51
CA ALA A 23 2.52 12.22 6.99
C ALA A 23 3.54 11.43 7.77
N PHE A 24 4.68 11.17 7.12
CA PHE A 24 5.88 10.79 7.83
C PHE A 24 6.45 12.05 8.51
N ASN A 25 6.07 12.27 9.77
CA ASN A 25 6.48 13.44 10.53
C ASN A 25 7.83 13.20 11.20
N VAL A 26 8.84 13.96 10.80
CA VAL A 26 10.15 13.99 11.45
C VAL A 26 10.18 15.11 12.47
N VAL A 27 10.59 14.80 13.70
CA VAL A 27 10.80 15.78 14.77
C VAL A 27 12.29 15.89 15.05
N LEU A 28 12.83 17.09 14.88
CA LEU A 28 14.20 17.45 15.25
C LEU A 28 14.17 18.17 16.59
N LEU A 29 14.82 17.60 17.61
CA LEU A 29 14.96 18.19 18.94
C LEU A 29 16.37 18.80 19.07
N ALA A 30 16.45 20.03 19.59
CA ALA A 30 17.73 20.65 19.90
C ALA A 30 18.34 20.05 21.17
N GLU A 31 19.64 19.78 21.16
CA GLU A 31 20.37 19.41 22.37
C GLU A 31 21.76 20.05 22.43
N GLY A 32 22.13 20.52 23.62
CA GLY A 32 23.38 21.26 23.83
C GLY A 32 23.44 22.63 23.17
N PHE A 33 22.30 23.19 22.75
CA PHE A 33 22.21 24.55 22.22
C PHE A 33 21.76 25.52 23.32
N THR A 34 22.61 26.49 23.66
CA THR A 34 22.25 27.54 24.62
C THR A 34 21.22 28.52 24.04
N ALA A 35 20.74 29.46 24.86
CA ALA A 35 19.82 30.53 24.41
C ALA A 35 20.37 31.31 23.20
N ALA A 36 21.68 31.58 23.19
CA ALA A 36 22.34 32.36 22.14
C ALA A 36 22.59 31.55 20.85
N GLN A 37 22.43 30.22 20.90
CA GLN A 37 22.79 29.32 19.79
C GLN A 37 21.58 28.75 19.06
N GLN A 38 20.37 29.24 19.34
CA GLN A 38 19.15 28.73 18.69
C GLN A 38 19.17 28.94 17.17
N ALA A 39 19.76 30.03 16.67
CA ALA A 39 19.95 30.24 15.23
C ALA A 39 20.89 29.20 14.57
N ALA A 40 21.83 28.63 15.34
CA ALA A 40 22.70 27.56 14.84
C ALA A 40 21.91 26.24 14.72
N PHE A 41 21.04 25.93 15.68
CA PHE A 41 20.13 24.79 15.58
C PHE A 41 19.14 24.94 14.40
N ASP A 42 18.57 26.13 14.22
CA ASP A 42 17.70 26.45 13.09
C ASP A 42 18.40 26.17 11.74
N SER A 43 19.69 26.55 11.64
CA SER A 43 20.51 26.28 10.46
C SER A 43 20.79 24.79 10.27
N ALA A 44 21.09 24.06 11.35
CA ALA A 44 21.31 22.62 11.31
C ALA A 44 20.06 21.85 10.87
N ALA A 45 18.89 22.24 11.37
CA ALA A 45 17.60 21.67 10.98
C ALA A 45 17.29 21.92 9.49
N THR A 46 17.57 23.13 9.00
CA THR A 46 17.42 23.47 7.57
C THR A 46 18.37 22.64 6.70
N ALA A 47 19.62 22.45 7.13
CA ALA A 47 20.58 21.60 6.43
C ALA A 47 20.12 20.13 6.39
N PHE A 48 19.54 19.62 7.48
CA PHE A 48 18.94 18.29 7.50
C PHE A 48 17.80 18.16 6.48
N VAL A 49 16.87 19.12 6.42
CA VAL A 49 15.77 19.10 5.43
C VAL A 49 16.33 19.05 4.00
N ALA A 50 17.34 19.86 3.70
CA ALA A 50 17.96 19.87 2.37
C ALA A 50 18.62 18.52 2.03
N ALA A 51 19.35 17.93 2.97
CA ALA A 51 20.01 16.64 2.79
C ALA A 51 19.02 15.47 2.67
N LEU A 52 17.96 15.47 3.49
CA LEU A 52 16.89 14.47 3.43
C LEU A 52 16.27 14.47 2.03
N ARG A 53 15.86 15.65 1.54
CA ARG A 53 15.24 15.80 0.21
C ARG A 53 16.18 15.52 -0.96
N ALA A 54 17.49 15.52 -0.75
CA ALA A 54 18.48 15.16 -1.75
C ALA A 54 18.82 13.66 -1.73
N THR A 55 18.32 12.90 -0.75
CA THR A 55 18.66 11.49 -0.56
C THR A 55 17.55 10.58 -1.05
N PRO A 56 17.77 9.76 -2.10
CA PRO A 56 16.78 8.77 -2.51
C PRO A 56 16.48 7.73 -1.43
N PRO A 57 15.20 7.37 -1.21
CA PRO A 57 14.02 7.77 -2.00
C PRO A 57 13.25 8.99 -1.43
N PHE A 58 13.79 9.73 -0.46
CA PHE A 58 13.09 10.85 0.17
C PHE A 58 12.88 12.06 -0.76
N ASP A 59 13.66 12.16 -1.83
CA ASP A 59 13.44 13.09 -2.93
C ASP A 59 12.04 12.90 -3.54
N ASP A 60 11.70 11.68 -3.94
CA ASP A 60 10.40 11.33 -4.52
C ASP A 60 9.26 11.33 -3.47
N LEU A 61 9.61 11.01 -2.22
CA LEU A 61 8.64 10.86 -1.12
C LEU A 61 8.36 12.17 -0.37
N SER A 62 9.03 13.27 -0.75
CA SER A 62 8.91 14.59 -0.14
C SER A 62 7.47 15.09 0.09
N PRO A 63 6.48 14.83 -0.80
CA PRO A 63 5.09 15.25 -0.56
C PRO A 63 4.45 14.67 0.70
N ALA A 64 4.90 13.50 1.16
CA ALA A 64 4.37 12.81 2.35
C ALA A 64 5.19 13.07 3.61
N VAL A 65 6.21 13.92 3.57
CA VAL A 65 7.11 14.17 4.70
C VAL A 65 6.86 15.57 5.26
N ASN A 66 6.66 15.64 6.57
CA ASN A 66 6.75 16.89 7.31
C ASN A 66 8.00 16.89 8.18
N VAL A 67 8.62 18.05 8.37
CA VAL A 67 9.71 18.20 9.33
C VAL A 67 9.37 19.30 10.32
N PHE A 68 9.39 18.94 11.59
CA PHE A 68 9.19 19.81 12.73
C PHE A 68 10.52 20.03 13.44
N ARG A 69 10.79 21.28 13.76
CA ARG A 69 11.91 21.67 14.59
C ARG A 69 11.37 22.09 15.95
N VAL A 70 11.85 21.46 17.00
CA VAL A 70 11.53 21.81 18.39
C VAL A 70 12.77 22.45 19.00
N ASN A 71 12.71 23.76 19.16
CA ASN A 71 13.78 24.51 19.82
C ASN A 71 13.73 24.19 21.32
N VAL A 72 14.85 23.68 21.83
CA VAL A 72 15.09 23.45 23.25
C VAL A 72 16.37 24.18 23.61
N ARG A 73 16.33 24.91 24.72
CA ARG A 73 17.52 25.56 25.27
C ARG A 73 18.13 24.64 26.32
N SER A 74 19.42 24.36 26.20
CA SER A 74 20.25 23.76 27.24
C SER A 74 20.96 24.84 28.06
N THR A 75 21.39 24.49 29.27
CA THR A 75 22.15 25.40 30.14
C THR A 75 23.58 25.56 29.64
N ASP A 76 24.23 24.43 29.36
CA ASP A 76 25.59 24.39 28.82
C ASP A 76 25.55 23.97 27.33
N ALA A 77 26.62 24.31 26.59
CA ALA A 77 26.78 23.89 25.21
C ALA A 77 27.49 22.53 25.12
N GLY A 78 27.16 21.71 24.12
CA GLY A 78 27.84 20.44 23.87
C GLY A 78 27.11 19.23 24.45
N ALA A 79 27.90 18.29 24.94
CA ALA A 79 27.48 17.03 25.54
C ALA A 79 28.59 16.56 26.49
N ASP A 80 28.28 15.65 27.39
CA ASP A 80 29.28 14.97 28.20
C ASP A 80 30.28 14.22 27.32
N ASP A 81 31.57 14.32 27.67
CA ASP A 81 32.68 13.74 26.93
C ASP A 81 33.59 12.92 27.87
N PRO A 82 33.12 11.76 28.39
CA PRO A 82 33.80 11.05 29.47
C PRO A 82 35.22 10.58 29.12
N ALA A 83 36.17 10.82 30.01
CA ALA A 83 37.56 10.36 29.84
C ALA A 83 37.67 8.83 29.76
N SER A 84 36.78 8.09 30.43
CA SER A 84 36.70 6.62 30.39
C SER A 84 36.40 6.06 29.00
N ALA A 85 35.84 6.87 28.10
CA ALA A 85 35.55 6.49 26.73
C ALA A 85 36.49 7.16 25.70
N GLY A 86 37.63 7.71 26.16
CA GLY A 86 38.59 8.42 25.30
C GLY A 86 38.20 9.88 25.00
N GLY A 87 37.32 10.47 25.82
CA GLY A 87 36.96 11.88 25.79
C GLY A 87 37.88 12.78 26.63
N THR A 88 37.53 14.06 26.71
CA THR A 88 38.25 15.10 27.46
C THR A 88 37.97 15.11 28.96
N GLY A 89 36.94 14.40 29.41
CA GLY A 89 36.41 14.45 30.78
C GLY A 89 35.44 15.62 31.03
N ALA A 90 35.08 16.37 29.99
CA ALA A 90 34.12 17.46 30.11
C ALA A 90 32.72 16.93 30.45
N THR A 91 31.99 17.72 31.23
CA THR A 91 30.56 17.50 31.52
C THR A 91 29.77 18.75 31.14
N ALA A 92 28.55 18.57 30.65
CA ALA A 92 27.66 19.62 30.18
C ALA A 92 26.25 19.38 30.71
N ARG A 93 25.66 20.38 31.35
CA ARG A 93 24.26 20.31 31.80
C ARG A 93 23.33 20.62 30.63
N THR A 94 22.89 19.57 29.96
CA THR A 94 22.02 19.66 28.79
C THR A 94 20.65 19.03 29.05
N TYR A 95 19.64 19.43 28.28
CA TYR A 95 18.25 19.15 28.61
C TYR A 95 17.89 17.67 28.46
N PHE A 96 18.47 17.00 27.47
CA PHE A 96 18.29 15.57 27.21
C PHE A 96 19.50 14.74 27.66
N ASP A 97 20.41 15.31 28.43
CA ASP A 97 21.55 14.59 29.03
C ASP A 97 22.42 13.86 28.00
N ALA A 98 22.86 14.60 26.98
CA ALA A 98 23.67 14.04 25.91
C ALA A 98 25.05 13.62 26.41
N THR A 99 25.47 12.40 26.08
CA THR A 99 26.79 11.86 26.42
C THR A 99 27.40 11.03 25.29
N PHE A 100 28.70 11.18 25.07
CA PHE A 100 29.48 10.26 24.25
C PHE A 100 29.91 9.03 25.05
N GLY A 101 30.35 7.97 24.35
CA GLY A 101 31.02 6.84 24.97
C GLY A 101 30.11 5.76 25.52
N GLY A 102 28.84 5.73 25.11
CA GLY A 102 27.91 4.67 25.52
C GLY A 102 28.49 3.29 25.25
N ASN A 103 28.32 2.35 26.20
CA ASN A 103 28.91 1.01 26.14
C ASN A 103 30.45 0.98 25.91
N GLY A 104 31.16 2.06 26.23
CA GLY A 104 32.60 2.19 25.97
C GLY A 104 32.97 2.52 24.52
N ILE A 105 31.98 2.76 23.66
CA ILE A 105 32.20 3.07 22.24
C ILE A 105 32.27 4.59 22.05
N ARG A 106 33.45 5.12 21.72
CA ARG A 106 33.72 6.58 21.64
C ARG A 106 32.70 7.37 20.82
N ARG A 107 32.27 6.82 19.69
CA ARG A 107 31.33 7.45 18.74
C ARG A 107 29.86 7.30 19.13
N LEU A 108 29.54 6.45 20.11
CA LEU A 108 28.16 6.22 20.51
C LEU A 108 27.67 7.41 21.32
N LEU A 109 26.75 8.17 20.73
CA LEU A 109 26.18 9.39 21.30
C LEU A 109 24.77 9.09 21.79
N LEU A 110 24.54 9.20 23.08
CA LEU A 110 23.27 8.86 23.71
C LEU A 110 22.63 10.10 24.34
N VAL A 111 21.33 10.00 24.58
CA VAL A 111 20.49 10.98 25.29
C VAL A 111 19.47 10.22 26.14
N ASP A 112 18.80 10.90 27.06
CA ASP A 112 17.60 10.40 27.70
C ASP A 112 16.44 10.29 26.68
N GLN A 113 16.29 9.08 26.13
CA GLN A 113 15.27 8.77 25.13
C GLN A 113 13.85 8.95 25.67
N THR A 114 13.61 8.70 26.96
CA THR A 114 12.28 8.85 27.57
C THR A 114 11.87 10.32 27.58
N THR A 115 12.79 11.19 27.99
CA THR A 115 12.57 12.63 28.00
C THR A 115 12.39 13.18 26.58
N ALA A 116 13.23 12.73 25.62
CA ALA A 116 13.11 13.12 24.22
C ALA A 116 11.75 12.73 23.60
N LEU A 117 11.31 11.49 23.78
CA LEU A 117 10.01 11.02 23.29
C LEU A 117 8.84 11.74 23.96
N THR A 118 8.95 12.03 25.27
CA THR A 118 7.93 12.79 26.01
C THR A 118 7.78 14.19 25.44
N VAL A 119 8.88 14.88 25.16
CA VAL A 119 8.85 16.20 24.53
C VAL A 119 8.30 16.11 23.11
N ALA A 120 8.76 15.15 22.30
CA ALA A 120 8.26 14.97 20.94
C ALA A 120 6.75 14.73 20.92
N ALA A 121 6.23 13.84 21.78
CA ALA A 121 4.80 13.56 21.91
C ALA A 121 3.99 14.79 22.36
N ALA A 122 4.54 15.60 23.27
CA ALA A 122 3.88 16.81 23.74
C ALA A 122 3.83 17.92 22.67
N GLN A 123 4.81 17.95 21.76
CA GLN A 123 4.94 18.99 20.74
C GLN A 123 4.33 18.61 19.38
N VAL A 124 4.48 17.36 18.98
CA VAL A 124 4.00 16.78 17.71
C VAL A 124 3.53 15.35 17.99
N PRO A 125 2.31 15.15 18.52
CA PRO A 125 1.82 13.83 18.93
C PRO A 125 1.85 12.76 17.82
N GLU A 126 1.77 13.18 16.56
CA GLU A 126 1.74 12.32 15.37
C GLU A 126 3.15 11.99 14.82
N PHE A 127 4.22 12.19 15.59
CA PHE A 127 5.58 11.96 15.09
C PHE A 127 5.78 10.52 14.59
N SER A 128 6.53 10.38 13.49
CA SER A 128 6.96 9.08 12.94
C SER A 128 8.43 8.79 13.24
N LEU A 129 9.24 9.84 13.41
CA LEU A 129 10.67 9.78 13.67
C LEU A 129 11.08 10.93 14.60
N VAL A 130 11.86 10.64 15.64
CA VAL A 130 12.51 11.63 16.49
C VAL A 130 14.02 11.55 16.29
N LEU A 131 14.63 12.68 15.96
CA LEU A 131 16.08 12.85 15.93
C LEU A 131 16.49 13.97 16.89
N VAL A 132 17.50 13.72 17.71
CA VAL A 132 18.11 14.73 18.58
C VAL A 132 19.40 15.22 17.94
N VAL A 133 19.46 16.52 17.69
CA VAL A 133 20.62 17.20 17.11
C VAL A 133 21.48 17.71 18.26
N VAL A 134 22.68 17.15 18.43
CA VAL A 134 23.57 17.51 19.52
C VAL A 134 24.63 18.50 19.04
N ASN A 135 24.74 19.64 19.74
CA ASN A 135 25.66 20.72 19.43
C ASN A 135 27.12 20.41 19.77
N SER A 136 27.70 19.42 19.09
CA SER A 136 29.11 19.01 19.23
C SER A 136 29.73 18.74 17.86
N THR A 137 31.00 19.09 17.68
CA THR A 137 31.75 18.79 16.44
C THR A 137 32.47 17.44 16.51
N VAL A 138 32.40 16.75 17.65
CA VAL A 138 32.92 15.38 17.82
C VAL A 138 32.02 14.41 17.06
N TYR A 139 32.62 13.51 16.27
CA TYR A 139 31.86 12.50 15.52
C TYR A 139 31.10 11.55 16.45
N GLY A 140 29.79 11.49 16.31
CA GLY A 140 28.97 10.49 16.95
C GLY A 140 27.50 10.52 16.54
N GLY A 141 26.86 9.38 16.78
CA GLY A 141 25.46 9.12 16.48
C GLY A 141 25.03 7.80 17.10
N ALA A 142 23.73 7.60 17.18
CA ALA A 142 23.12 6.35 17.58
C ALA A 142 21.69 6.24 17.04
N GLY A 143 21.31 5.04 16.62
CA GLY A 143 19.93 4.67 16.37
C GLY A 143 19.22 4.24 17.66
N GLY A 144 17.99 3.75 17.51
CA GLY A 144 17.18 3.23 18.62
C GLY A 144 15.76 3.73 18.54
N SER A 145 15.13 3.99 19.69
CA SER A 145 13.79 4.62 19.71
C SER A 145 13.84 6.12 19.41
N VAL A 146 15.01 6.74 19.63
CA VAL A 146 15.36 8.12 19.28
C VAL A 146 16.71 8.08 18.60
N GLY A 147 16.80 8.63 17.39
CA GLY A 147 18.09 8.79 16.72
C GLY A 147 18.84 10.01 17.26
N THR A 148 20.16 9.95 17.34
CA THR A 148 21.00 11.07 17.77
C THR A 148 22.08 11.32 16.73
N TYR A 149 22.46 12.57 16.51
CA TYR A 149 23.65 12.88 15.72
C TYR A 149 24.28 14.18 16.17
N SER A 150 25.60 14.27 16.04
CA SER A 150 26.35 15.49 16.33
C SER A 150 26.51 16.38 15.09
N LEU A 151 26.93 17.63 15.30
CA LEU A 151 27.32 18.57 14.24
C LEU A 151 28.75 18.33 13.70
N ALA A 152 29.24 17.10 13.75
CA ALA A 152 30.52 16.73 13.15
C ALA A 152 30.51 16.88 11.61
N ALA A 153 31.68 16.77 11.00
CA ALA A 153 31.77 16.71 9.54
C ALA A 153 30.91 15.54 9.00
N GLY A 154 30.01 15.82 8.07
CA GLY A 154 29.03 14.85 7.58
C GLY A 154 27.80 14.65 8.47
N ALA A 155 27.50 15.58 9.39
CA ALA A 155 26.36 15.50 10.33
C ALA A 155 25.04 15.02 9.71
N THR A 156 24.66 15.54 8.53
CA THR A 156 23.42 15.14 7.87
C THR A 156 23.46 13.73 7.29
N GLU A 157 24.65 13.23 6.90
CA GLU A 157 24.82 11.83 6.51
C GLU A 157 24.64 10.90 7.70
N ILE A 158 25.17 11.28 8.87
CA ILE A 158 24.94 10.58 10.14
C ILE A 158 23.45 10.60 10.46
N ALA A 159 22.81 11.77 10.46
CA ALA A 159 21.38 11.91 10.77
C ALA A 159 20.48 10.98 9.92
N ILE A 160 20.74 10.90 8.62
CA ILE A 160 19.95 10.06 7.70
C ILE A 160 20.27 8.57 7.90
N HIS A 161 21.51 8.23 8.23
CA HIS A 161 21.89 6.88 8.63
C HIS A 161 21.13 6.46 9.92
N GLU A 162 21.13 7.30 10.96
CA GLU A 162 20.46 7.00 12.23
C GLU A 162 18.93 6.97 12.09
N ALA A 163 18.38 7.76 11.15
CA ALA A 163 16.98 7.63 10.74
C ALA A 163 16.68 6.25 10.13
N GLY A 164 17.65 5.65 9.43
CA GLY A 164 17.60 4.29 8.90
C GLY A 164 17.30 3.25 9.98
N HIS A 165 18.06 3.30 11.08
CA HIS A 165 17.80 2.47 12.26
C HIS A 165 16.45 2.82 12.91
N THR A 166 16.25 4.10 13.21
CA THR A 166 15.18 4.58 14.10
C THR A 166 13.77 4.44 13.49
N ALA A 167 13.60 4.76 12.21
CA ALA A 167 12.28 4.76 11.58
C ALA A 167 11.99 3.50 10.74
N PHE A 168 13.02 2.80 10.29
CA PHE A 168 12.89 1.74 9.29
C PHE A 168 13.49 0.40 9.73
N GLY A 169 14.10 0.33 10.92
CA GLY A 169 14.67 -0.90 11.47
C GLY A 169 15.80 -1.49 10.63
N LEU A 170 16.49 -0.67 9.85
CA LEU A 170 17.59 -1.13 9.00
C LEU A 170 18.80 -1.51 9.87
N ALA A 171 19.50 -2.61 9.57
CA ALA A 171 20.72 -3.02 10.31
C ALA A 171 21.80 -3.69 9.44
N ASP A 172 21.83 -3.41 8.13
CA ASP A 172 22.84 -3.93 7.20
C ASP A 172 24.21 -3.24 7.33
N GLU A 173 24.54 -2.74 8.52
CA GLU A 173 25.72 -1.95 8.87
C GLU A 173 26.98 -2.84 9.00
N TYR A 174 27.75 -2.69 10.08
CA TYR A 174 29.13 -3.11 10.18
C TYR A 174 29.19 -4.61 10.42
N ALA A 175 30.28 -5.20 9.96
CA ALA A 175 30.64 -6.55 10.33
C ALA A 175 31.28 -6.62 11.73
N TYR A 176 31.27 -5.53 12.50
CA TYR A 176 31.90 -5.42 13.82
C TYR A 176 31.05 -4.57 14.77
N TYR A 177 31.17 -4.79 16.07
CA TYR A 177 30.48 -4.03 17.12
C TYR A 177 31.29 -2.81 17.57
N ALA A 178 32.60 -2.96 17.82
CA ALA A 178 33.44 -1.95 18.46
C ALA A 178 34.83 -1.77 17.81
N GLY A 179 34.92 -2.00 16.50
CA GLY A 179 36.12 -1.76 15.70
C GLY A 179 36.82 -3.01 15.15
N GLY A 180 36.24 -4.19 15.37
CA GLY A 180 36.65 -5.46 14.76
C GLY A 180 37.59 -6.33 15.61
N ASN A 181 37.99 -5.85 16.79
CA ASN A 181 38.85 -6.58 17.73
C ASN A 181 38.11 -7.00 19.01
N GLU A 182 36.81 -6.74 19.08
CA GLU A 182 35.96 -7.16 20.20
C GLU A 182 35.81 -8.68 20.30
N THR A 183 35.43 -9.16 21.49
CA THR A 183 35.14 -10.58 21.72
C THR A 183 33.65 -10.86 21.62
N GLY A 184 33.27 -12.04 21.11
CA GLY A 184 31.88 -12.50 21.06
C GLY A 184 31.09 -12.09 19.82
N HIS A 185 31.74 -11.46 18.83
CA HIS A 185 31.11 -10.96 17.60
C HIS A 185 31.64 -11.63 16.31
N ASP A 186 32.36 -12.76 16.44
CA ASP A 186 32.87 -13.52 15.29
C ASP A 186 31.75 -14.16 14.48
N VAL A 187 30.76 -14.75 15.16
CA VAL A 187 29.68 -15.53 14.51
C VAL A 187 28.34 -15.15 15.10
N HIS A 188 27.40 -14.76 14.24
CA HIS A 188 26.05 -14.40 14.65
C HIS A 188 25.31 -15.59 15.34
N PRO A 189 24.48 -15.35 16.38
CA PRO A 189 23.62 -16.37 16.97
C PRO A 189 22.67 -17.03 15.96
N ASN A 190 22.15 -18.23 16.26
CA ASN A 190 21.22 -18.95 15.37
C ASN A 190 19.77 -18.46 15.50
N THR A 191 19.55 -17.15 15.46
CA THR A 191 18.20 -16.54 15.48
C THR A 191 18.10 -15.58 14.29
N GLU A 192 17.05 -15.73 13.50
CA GLU A 192 16.80 -14.84 12.36
C GLU A 192 16.56 -13.41 12.88
N PRO A 193 17.35 -12.41 12.43
CA PRO A 193 17.15 -11.02 12.81
C PRO A 193 15.74 -10.53 12.44
N VAL A 194 15.19 -9.56 13.15
CA VAL A 194 13.87 -8.99 12.80
C VAL A 194 13.98 -7.94 11.70
N GLU A 195 15.17 -7.37 11.54
CA GLU A 195 15.49 -6.30 10.63
C GLU A 195 15.30 -6.75 9.17
N PRO A 196 14.68 -5.91 8.32
CA PRO A 196 14.25 -6.32 6.99
C PRO A 196 15.41 -6.51 5.99
N ASN A 197 16.59 -5.98 6.32
CA ASN A 197 17.80 -5.97 5.49
C ASN A 197 18.96 -6.77 6.09
N VAL A 198 18.70 -7.64 7.07
CA VAL A 198 19.68 -8.62 7.56
C VAL A 198 19.03 -9.99 7.61
N THR A 199 19.78 -11.04 7.30
CA THR A 199 19.30 -12.43 7.37
C THR A 199 20.43 -13.37 7.82
N ILE A 200 20.08 -14.49 8.46
CA ILE A 200 21.00 -15.65 8.56
C ILE A 200 20.62 -16.75 7.55
N ASN A 201 19.53 -16.55 6.81
CA ASN A 201 19.02 -17.45 5.79
C ASN A 201 19.54 -17.08 4.39
N THR A 202 20.19 -18.03 3.71
CA THR A 202 20.67 -17.89 2.32
C THR A 202 19.82 -18.65 1.29
N ASN A 203 18.73 -19.29 1.72
CA ASN A 203 17.82 -20.00 0.82
C ASN A 203 17.00 -19.02 -0.03
N ARG A 204 17.22 -19.03 -1.35
CA ARG A 204 16.55 -18.15 -2.31
C ARG A 204 15.02 -18.10 -2.17
N GLY A 205 14.37 -19.24 -1.91
CA GLY A 205 12.91 -19.33 -1.86
C GLY A 205 12.29 -18.70 -0.61
N THR A 206 13.10 -18.40 0.42
CA THR A 206 12.64 -17.88 1.72
C THR A 206 13.43 -16.67 2.19
N LEU A 207 14.34 -16.15 1.34
CA LEU A 207 15.12 -14.95 1.61
C LEU A 207 14.21 -13.72 1.63
N LYS A 208 14.31 -12.89 2.69
CA LYS A 208 13.50 -11.67 2.89
C LYS A 208 13.44 -10.75 1.66
N TRP A 209 14.57 -10.62 0.95
CA TRP A 209 14.68 -9.84 -0.28
C TRP A 209 14.90 -10.70 -1.52
N GLY A 210 14.47 -11.96 -1.51
CA GLY A 210 14.59 -12.87 -2.66
C GLY A 210 13.98 -12.31 -3.95
N TRP A 211 12.94 -11.48 -3.82
CA TRP A 211 12.30 -10.74 -4.93
C TRP A 211 13.26 -9.79 -5.67
N ALA A 212 14.34 -9.35 -5.03
CA ALA A 212 15.31 -8.41 -5.59
C ALA A 212 16.54 -9.11 -6.19
N VAL A 213 16.78 -10.38 -5.85
CA VAL A 213 17.97 -11.13 -6.25
C VAL A 213 17.77 -11.73 -7.64
N ALA A 214 18.65 -11.39 -8.58
CA ALA A 214 18.62 -11.99 -9.91
C ALA A 214 18.80 -13.52 -9.84
N ALA A 215 18.16 -14.25 -10.75
CA ALA A 215 18.27 -15.71 -10.81
C ALA A 215 19.72 -16.20 -10.98
N SER A 216 20.57 -15.40 -11.64
CA SER A 216 21.99 -15.66 -11.85
C SER A 216 22.91 -15.32 -10.67
N THR A 217 22.46 -14.52 -9.70
CA THR A 217 23.29 -14.12 -8.55
C THR A 217 23.47 -15.30 -7.60
N ALA A 218 24.71 -15.70 -7.30
CA ALA A 218 25.00 -16.76 -6.34
C ALA A 218 24.55 -16.39 -4.91
N LEU A 219 24.10 -17.38 -4.12
CA LEU A 219 23.75 -17.22 -2.71
C LEU A 219 24.48 -18.30 -1.86
N PRO A 220 25.27 -17.92 -0.84
CA PRO A 220 25.68 -16.54 -0.54
C PRO A 220 26.48 -15.93 -1.70
N THR A 221 26.39 -14.61 -1.86
CA THR A 221 27.09 -13.85 -2.90
C THR A 221 28.53 -13.58 -2.51
N MET A 222 28.78 -13.41 -1.21
CA MET A 222 30.10 -13.27 -0.62
C MET A 222 30.09 -13.87 0.78
N SER A 223 31.08 -14.69 1.09
CA SER A 223 31.30 -15.26 2.42
C SER A 223 32.66 -14.87 2.96
N ASN A 224 32.73 -14.59 4.26
CA ASN A 224 33.95 -14.29 4.98
C ASN A 224 34.76 -15.59 5.18
N PRO A 225 36.01 -15.68 4.67
CA PRO A 225 36.83 -16.88 4.80
C PRO A 225 37.36 -17.09 6.22
N ASP A 226 37.37 -16.05 7.06
CA ASP A 226 37.91 -16.07 8.42
C ASP A 226 37.04 -15.24 9.38
N CYS A 227 36.20 -15.93 10.15
CA CYS A 227 35.29 -15.28 11.10
C CYS A 227 35.99 -14.62 12.29
N SER A 228 37.30 -14.82 12.48
CA SER A 228 38.07 -14.11 13.52
C SER A 228 38.43 -12.68 13.12
N THR A 229 38.20 -12.30 11.86
CA THR A 229 38.53 -10.97 11.34
C THR A 229 37.39 -10.39 10.50
N VAL A 230 37.36 -9.05 10.44
CA VAL A 230 36.48 -8.32 9.54
C VAL A 230 36.92 -8.52 8.09
N ASP A 231 36.01 -8.94 7.21
CA ASP A 231 36.27 -9.07 5.78
C ASP A 231 36.23 -7.70 5.07
N ASP A 232 37.40 -7.24 4.59
CA ASP A 232 37.59 -5.98 3.88
C ASP A 232 37.69 -6.14 2.36
N ARG A 233 37.53 -7.37 1.83
CA ARG A 233 37.70 -7.64 0.41
C ARG A 233 36.66 -6.90 -0.44
N PRO A 234 37.02 -6.53 -1.68
CA PRO A 234 36.09 -5.90 -2.61
C PRO A 234 34.97 -6.88 -2.99
N SER A 235 33.82 -6.31 -3.37
CA SER A 235 32.68 -7.09 -3.89
C SER A 235 33.12 -7.97 -5.07
N PRO A 236 32.75 -9.27 -5.10
CA PRO A 236 33.02 -10.15 -6.24
C PRO A 236 32.09 -9.87 -7.44
N VAL A 237 31.10 -8.99 -7.27
CA VAL A 237 30.09 -8.63 -8.27
C VAL A 237 30.01 -7.09 -8.42
N PRO A 238 29.50 -6.58 -9.56
CA PRO A 238 29.37 -5.14 -9.78
C PRO A 238 28.55 -4.42 -8.68
N PRO A 239 28.85 -3.15 -8.38
CA PRO A 239 28.05 -2.33 -7.46
C PRO A 239 26.56 -2.33 -7.82
N GLY A 240 25.68 -2.36 -6.81
CA GLY A 240 24.22 -2.43 -7.00
C GLY A 240 23.66 -3.85 -7.20
N THR A 241 24.51 -4.88 -7.23
CA THR A 241 24.04 -6.27 -7.29
C THR A 241 23.42 -6.67 -5.96
N VAL A 242 22.12 -6.97 -5.96
CA VAL A 242 21.43 -7.51 -4.77
C VAL A 242 21.71 -9.00 -4.64
N GLY A 243 22.14 -9.42 -3.45
CA GLY A 243 22.59 -10.76 -3.11
C GLY A 243 22.56 -11.01 -1.61
N ALA A 244 23.48 -11.83 -1.11
CA ALA A 244 23.70 -12.06 0.32
C ALA A 244 25.21 -11.95 0.61
N PHE A 245 25.64 -10.82 1.15
CA PHE A 245 27.04 -10.52 1.47
C PHE A 245 27.25 -10.68 2.97
N GLU A 246 28.16 -11.55 3.36
CA GLU A 246 28.42 -11.84 4.78
C GLU A 246 29.12 -10.66 5.48
N GLY A 247 28.80 -10.50 6.77
CA GLY A 247 29.31 -9.43 7.62
C GLY A 247 28.26 -8.34 7.84
N ALA A 248 27.33 -8.53 8.77
CA ALA A 248 26.25 -7.59 9.04
C ALA A 248 25.80 -7.73 10.50
N HIS A 249 24.93 -6.82 10.96
CA HIS A 249 24.38 -6.88 12.32
C HIS A 249 25.46 -6.95 13.41
N TYR A 250 26.61 -6.33 13.16
CA TYR A 250 27.77 -6.31 14.05
C TYR A 250 28.48 -7.66 14.25
N TYR A 251 28.40 -8.57 13.27
CA TYR A 251 29.12 -9.85 13.30
C TYR A 251 29.95 -10.08 12.03
N HIS A 252 31.11 -10.72 12.18
CA HIS A 252 32.00 -11.05 11.05
C HIS A 252 31.39 -12.08 10.10
N CYS A 253 30.64 -13.04 10.64
CA CYS A 253 30.07 -14.18 9.90
C CYS A 253 28.59 -14.45 10.23
N ARG A 254 27.96 -15.25 9.36
CA ARG A 254 26.61 -15.82 9.46
C ARG A 254 25.44 -14.85 9.35
N ALA A 255 25.68 -13.55 9.47
CA ALA A 255 24.72 -12.52 9.11
C ALA A 255 25.04 -11.96 7.71
N TYR A 256 24.01 -11.82 6.87
CA TYR A 256 24.13 -11.35 5.49
C TYR A 256 23.35 -10.06 5.27
N ARG A 257 23.94 -9.14 4.52
CA ARG A 257 23.33 -7.91 3.99
C ARG A 257 22.94 -8.06 2.50
N PRO A 258 21.98 -7.28 2.01
CA PRO A 258 21.46 -7.39 0.65
C PRO A 258 22.39 -6.87 -0.45
N GLU A 259 23.24 -5.89 -0.16
CA GLU A 259 24.24 -5.36 -1.08
C GLU A 259 25.59 -5.20 -0.37
N HIS A 260 26.69 -5.22 -1.13
CA HIS A 260 28.02 -5.08 -0.53
C HIS A 260 28.19 -3.72 0.18
N ASP A 261 27.62 -2.66 -0.40
CA ASP A 261 27.71 -1.29 0.10
C ASP A 261 26.33 -0.62 0.19
N CYS A 262 26.14 0.21 1.22
CA CYS A 262 24.86 0.83 1.57
C CYS A 262 25.14 2.07 2.46
N LYS A 263 24.24 3.07 2.48
CA LYS A 263 24.30 4.20 3.43
C LYS A 263 24.41 3.71 4.89
N MET A 264 23.76 2.59 5.21
CA MET A 264 23.84 1.98 6.53
C MET A 264 25.22 1.39 6.83
N ARG A 265 26.07 1.11 5.85
CA ARG A 265 27.43 0.59 6.06
C ARG A 265 28.51 1.66 5.94
N ALA A 266 28.32 2.61 5.03
CA ALA A 266 29.26 3.69 4.78
C ALA A 266 28.53 5.00 4.42
N LEU A 267 28.92 6.09 5.08
CA LEU A 267 28.43 7.44 4.78
C LEU A 267 28.84 7.87 3.35
N GLY A 268 28.06 8.75 2.72
CA GLY A 268 28.31 9.17 1.33
C GLY A 268 27.92 8.13 0.27
N ARG A 269 27.35 6.99 0.69
CA ARG A 269 26.67 6.03 -0.20
C ARG A 269 25.16 6.24 -0.15
N PRO A 270 24.43 5.92 -1.22
CA PRO A 270 22.97 5.88 -1.15
C PRO A 270 22.50 4.66 -0.37
N PHE A 271 21.23 4.67 0.08
CA PHE A 271 20.60 3.43 0.55
C PHE A 271 20.64 2.38 -0.56
N CYS A 272 20.90 1.12 -0.19
CA CYS A 272 20.83 0.00 -1.12
C CYS A 272 19.38 -0.24 -1.58
N ARG A 273 19.18 -1.04 -2.62
CA ARG A 273 17.85 -1.29 -3.22
C ARG A 273 16.84 -1.82 -2.21
N VAL A 274 17.28 -2.68 -1.29
CA VAL A 274 16.41 -3.24 -0.24
C VAL A 274 16.05 -2.17 0.79
N CYS A 275 17.01 -1.38 1.26
CA CYS A 275 16.75 -0.26 2.18
C CYS A 275 15.82 0.79 1.57
N ARG A 276 16.02 1.16 0.29
CA ARG A 276 15.11 2.07 -0.42
C ARG A 276 13.70 1.51 -0.51
N ALA A 277 13.55 0.21 -0.77
CA ALA A 277 12.25 -0.43 -0.77
C ALA A 277 11.60 -0.38 0.62
N VAL A 278 12.33 -0.66 1.70
CA VAL A 278 11.78 -0.55 3.07
C VAL A 278 11.28 0.88 3.36
N ILE A 279 12.08 1.90 3.03
CA ILE A 279 11.69 3.31 3.20
C ILE A 279 10.46 3.64 2.36
N TRP A 280 10.46 3.25 1.08
CA TRP A 280 9.33 3.45 0.18
C TRP A 280 8.06 2.80 0.72
N ASN A 281 8.13 1.57 1.22
CA ASN A 281 6.97 0.85 1.75
C ASN A 281 6.35 1.57 2.95
N ARG A 282 7.16 2.33 3.70
CA ARG A 282 6.72 3.08 4.88
C ARG A 282 6.12 4.44 4.52
N ILE A 283 6.65 5.14 3.52
CA ILE A 283 6.27 6.54 3.22
C ILE A 283 5.53 6.67 1.88
N GLY A 284 5.95 5.94 0.84
CA GLY A 284 5.39 6.04 -0.51
C GLY A 284 3.87 5.93 -0.60
N PRO A 285 3.26 4.98 0.11
CA PRO A 285 1.81 4.87 0.17
C PRO A 285 1.11 6.17 0.65
N LEU A 286 1.75 6.98 1.49
CA LEU A 286 1.20 8.27 1.91
C LEU A 286 1.18 9.29 0.74
N ALA A 287 2.13 9.26 -0.21
CA ALA A 287 2.29 10.32 -1.21
C ALA A 287 1.44 10.13 -2.49
N ALA A 288 1.45 8.92 -3.06
CA ALA A 288 0.74 8.56 -4.28
C ALA A 288 0.73 7.04 -4.44
N LEU A 289 -0.22 6.48 -5.19
CA LEU A 289 -0.19 5.09 -5.59
C LEU A 289 0.12 4.94 -7.09
N PRO A 290 1.35 4.52 -7.45
CA PRO A 290 1.62 3.90 -8.75
C PRO A 290 0.82 2.60 -8.86
N ALA A 291 -0.32 2.67 -9.52
CA ALA A 291 -1.26 1.57 -9.64
C ALA A 291 -0.99 0.73 -10.89
N ARG A 292 -1.29 -0.55 -10.79
CA ARG A 292 -1.24 -1.45 -11.93
C ARG A 292 -2.30 -1.05 -12.95
N ALA A 293 -1.84 -0.70 -14.14
CA ALA A 293 -2.58 0.03 -15.17
C ALA A 293 -4.00 -0.46 -15.52
N ARG A 294 -4.23 -1.77 -15.51
CA ARG A 294 -5.51 -2.39 -15.95
C ARG A 294 -6.17 -3.24 -14.88
N THR A 295 -5.65 -3.22 -13.66
CA THR A 295 -6.26 -3.99 -12.57
C THR A 295 -7.45 -3.20 -12.03
N PRO A 296 -8.63 -3.82 -11.94
CA PRO A 296 -9.82 -3.18 -11.37
C PRO A 296 -9.57 -2.59 -9.99
N ILE A 297 -10.16 -1.41 -9.75
CA ILE A 297 -10.24 -0.78 -8.42
C ILE A 297 -11.57 -1.23 -7.80
N THR A 298 -11.54 -1.58 -6.52
CA THR A 298 -12.78 -1.82 -5.77
C THR A 298 -12.99 -0.69 -4.78
N VAL A 299 -14.22 -0.21 -4.66
CA VAL A 299 -14.61 0.77 -3.66
C VAL A 299 -15.84 0.25 -2.92
N VAL A 300 -15.84 0.39 -1.60
CA VAL A 300 -16.97 0.05 -0.73
C VAL A 300 -17.24 1.21 0.21
N ALA A 301 -18.51 1.38 0.59
CA ALA A 301 -18.90 2.28 1.66
C ALA A 301 -19.24 1.46 2.90
N ARG A 302 -18.58 1.75 4.03
CA ARG A 302 -18.96 1.15 5.32
C ARG A 302 -20.26 1.77 5.83
N TYR A 303 -20.42 3.06 5.56
CA TYR A 303 -21.61 3.88 5.74
C TYR A 303 -21.47 5.11 4.82
N PRO A 304 -22.51 5.94 4.64
CA PRO A 304 -22.49 7.02 3.63
C PRO A 304 -21.36 8.05 3.76
N GLU A 305 -20.75 8.17 4.93
CA GLU A 305 -19.64 9.09 5.22
C GLU A 305 -18.30 8.36 5.42
N HIS A 306 -18.18 7.12 4.97
CA HIS A 306 -16.91 6.40 5.00
C HIS A 306 -16.72 5.49 3.80
N LEU A 307 -15.71 5.81 2.99
CA LEU A 307 -15.27 5.02 1.85
C LEU A 307 -13.99 4.27 2.15
N ASP A 308 -13.89 3.08 1.61
CA ASP A 308 -12.67 2.30 1.54
C ASP A 308 -12.41 1.93 0.08
N VAL A 309 -11.25 2.33 -0.44
CA VAL A 309 -10.82 2.12 -1.82
C VAL A 309 -9.66 1.14 -1.81
N PHE A 310 -9.72 0.13 -2.68
CA PHE A 310 -8.74 -0.93 -2.81
C PHE A 310 -8.21 -0.97 -4.24
N ALA A 311 -6.89 -0.98 -4.35
CA ALA A 311 -6.19 -1.03 -5.63
C ALA A 311 -4.97 -1.94 -5.54
N VAL A 312 -4.39 -2.29 -6.68
CA VAL A 312 -3.15 -3.05 -6.75
C VAL A 312 -2.04 -2.14 -7.24
N ALA A 313 -0.95 -2.02 -6.48
CA ALA A 313 0.23 -1.29 -6.89
C ALA A 313 0.89 -1.93 -8.13
N ASP A 314 1.70 -1.19 -8.87
CA ASP A 314 2.47 -1.68 -10.02
C ASP A 314 3.33 -2.92 -9.68
N ASN A 315 3.88 -2.96 -8.47
CA ASN A 315 4.66 -4.06 -7.90
C ASN A 315 3.79 -5.23 -7.36
N GLY A 316 2.47 -5.16 -7.52
CA GLY A 316 1.52 -6.21 -7.17
C GLY A 316 0.99 -6.16 -5.73
N ARG A 317 1.38 -5.19 -4.91
CA ARG A 317 0.84 -5.09 -3.54
C ARG A 317 -0.62 -4.71 -3.51
N THR A 318 -1.34 -5.31 -2.56
CA THR A 318 -2.74 -5.00 -2.27
C THR A 318 -2.83 -3.76 -1.39
N MET A 319 -3.28 -2.64 -1.94
CA MET A 319 -3.28 -1.34 -1.27
C MET A 319 -4.70 -0.93 -0.89
N SER A 320 -4.82 -0.21 0.21
CA SER A 320 -6.07 0.42 0.64
C SER A 320 -5.82 1.89 0.94
N ASP A 321 -6.80 2.73 0.62
CA ASP A 321 -6.95 4.11 1.10
C ASP A 321 -8.40 4.26 1.57
N TRP A 322 -8.67 5.19 2.47
CA TRP A 322 -10.02 5.43 2.98
C TRP A 322 -10.31 6.90 3.17
N TRP A 323 -11.59 7.26 3.10
CA TRP A 323 -12.04 8.64 3.25
C TRP A 323 -13.10 8.77 4.34
N SER A 324 -13.02 9.84 5.11
CA SER A 324 -14.12 10.33 5.95
C SER A 324 -14.18 11.88 5.91
N PRO A 325 -15.34 12.50 6.18
CA PRO A 325 -15.45 13.96 6.24
C PRO A 325 -14.53 14.60 7.28
N ALA A 326 -14.31 13.93 8.42
CA ALA A 326 -13.53 14.48 9.53
C ALA A 326 -12.03 14.54 9.21
N THR A 327 -11.55 13.62 8.38
CA THR A 327 -10.12 13.44 8.17
C THR A 327 -9.72 13.76 6.73
N GLY A 328 -10.54 13.51 5.71
CA GLY A 328 -10.16 13.51 4.28
C GLY A 328 -9.71 12.12 3.80
N TRP A 329 -8.85 12.03 2.79
CA TRP A 329 -8.22 10.77 2.31
C TRP A 329 -6.99 10.35 3.13
N ALA A 330 -7.03 9.14 3.68
CA ALA A 330 -6.06 8.63 4.65
C ALA A 330 -4.64 8.46 4.09
N GLY A 331 -4.52 8.32 2.78
CA GLY A 331 -3.31 7.87 2.13
C GLY A 331 -3.31 6.36 1.98
N TRP A 332 -2.61 5.89 0.96
CA TRP A 332 -2.52 4.47 0.71
C TRP A 332 -1.72 3.78 1.82
N PHE A 333 -2.03 2.52 2.07
CA PHE A 333 -1.22 1.62 2.89
C PHE A 333 -1.30 0.20 2.34
N HIS A 334 -0.24 -0.58 2.59
CA HIS A 334 -0.19 -1.99 2.17
C HIS A 334 -1.02 -2.84 3.13
N VAL A 335 -2.06 -3.51 2.62
CA VAL A 335 -2.93 -4.35 3.44
C VAL A 335 -2.21 -5.65 3.79
N SER A 336 -1.72 -5.74 5.03
CA SER A 336 -1.22 -6.97 5.69
C SER A 336 -0.21 -7.79 4.87
N GLY A 337 0.61 -7.16 4.02
CA GLY A 337 1.61 -7.86 3.23
C GLY A 337 1.09 -8.54 1.94
N GLY A 338 -0.18 -8.36 1.57
CA GLY A 338 -0.80 -9.07 0.45
C GLY A 338 -0.20 -8.76 -0.93
N ILE A 339 -0.11 -9.76 -1.80
CA ILE A 339 0.41 -9.63 -3.16
C ILE A 339 -0.54 -10.32 -4.14
N ALA A 340 -0.99 -9.58 -5.14
CA ALA A 340 -1.88 -10.06 -6.19
C ALA A 340 -1.12 -10.62 -7.41
N SER A 341 -1.71 -11.63 -8.05
CA SER A 341 -1.18 -12.29 -9.26
C SER A 341 -0.88 -11.29 -10.38
N PRO A 342 0.29 -11.34 -11.05
CA PRO A 342 0.62 -10.51 -12.21
C PRO A 342 0.03 -11.02 -13.53
N GLY A 343 -0.74 -12.13 -13.54
CA GLY A 343 -1.29 -12.70 -14.76
C GLY A 343 -2.30 -11.79 -15.47
N GLY A 344 -2.31 -11.78 -16.81
CA GLY A 344 -3.29 -11.02 -17.59
C GLY A 344 -3.25 -9.50 -17.31
N ALA A 345 -4.41 -8.93 -16.96
CA ALA A 345 -4.53 -7.54 -16.49
C ALA A 345 -4.13 -7.34 -15.02
N GLY A 346 -3.80 -8.42 -14.31
CA GLY A 346 -3.59 -8.48 -12.88
C GLY A 346 -4.86 -8.76 -12.10
N SER A 347 -4.77 -9.62 -11.08
CA SER A 347 -5.90 -9.91 -10.20
C SER A 347 -6.21 -8.69 -9.32
N PRO A 348 -7.46 -8.21 -9.25
CA PRO A 348 -7.84 -7.13 -8.35
C PRO A 348 -7.88 -7.57 -6.89
N VAL A 349 -7.95 -6.58 -6.00
CA VAL A 349 -8.42 -6.77 -4.63
C VAL A 349 -9.91 -6.44 -4.63
N THR A 350 -10.74 -7.46 -4.48
CA THR A 350 -12.20 -7.29 -4.36
C THR A 350 -12.53 -7.14 -2.89
N ALA A 351 -13.36 -6.16 -2.56
CA ALA A 351 -13.79 -5.85 -1.21
C ALA A 351 -15.31 -5.95 -1.11
N VAL A 352 -15.81 -6.40 0.03
CA VAL A 352 -17.23 -6.38 0.38
C VAL A 352 -17.38 -5.93 1.84
N SER A 353 -18.38 -5.08 2.09
CA SER A 353 -18.77 -4.71 3.45
C SER A 353 -19.89 -5.64 3.90
N ARG A 354 -19.67 -6.40 4.97
CA ARG A 354 -20.72 -7.24 5.57
C ARG A 354 -21.55 -6.46 6.58
N ALA A 355 -20.93 -5.51 7.27
CA ALA A 355 -21.55 -4.60 8.22
C ALA A 355 -20.67 -3.34 8.32
N GLY A 356 -21.18 -2.22 8.84
CA GLY A 356 -20.42 -0.95 8.90
C GLY A 356 -19.09 -1.01 9.68
N GLY A 357 -18.92 -2.03 10.53
CA GLY A 357 -17.69 -2.31 11.27
C GLY A 357 -16.81 -3.42 10.68
N HIS A 358 -17.15 -3.98 9.52
CA HIS A 358 -16.47 -5.17 8.99
C HIS A 358 -16.32 -5.17 7.45
N LEU A 359 -15.10 -5.45 6.98
CA LEU A 359 -14.78 -5.62 5.56
C LEU A 359 -14.10 -6.96 5.30
N ASP A 360 -14.41 -7.59 4.18
CA ASP A 360 -13.70 -8.77 3.67
C ASP A 360 -13.07 -8.46 2.32
N LEU A 361 -11.81 -8.86 2.17
CA LEU A 361 -11.03 -8.74 0.95
C LEU A 361 -10.74 -10.10 0.34
N PHE A 362 -10.66 -10.11 -0.99
CA PHE A 362 -10.35 -11.29 -1.79
C PHE A 362 -9.43 -10.94 -2.95
N THR A 363 -8.44 -11.79 -3.21
CA THR A 363 -7.61 -11.69 -4.41
C THR A 363 -7.11 -13.08 -4.83
N VAL A 364 -6.68 -13.21 -6.08
CA VAL A 364 -5.86 -14.35 -6.51
C VAL A 364 -4.40 -13.97 -6.34
N GLY A 365 -3.67 -14.74 -5.52
CA GLY A 365 -2.27 -14.51 -5.20
C GLY A 365 -1.31 -14.91 -6.34
N THR A 366 -0.01 -14.65 -6.15
CA THR A 366 1.06 -15.03 -7.11
C THR A 366 1.20 -16.56 -7.30
N ASP A 367 0.70 -17.35 -6.35
CA ASP A 367 0.58 -18.80 -6.41
C ASP A 367 -0.69 -19.29 -7.14
N ASN A 368 -1.48 -18.36 -7.70
CA ASN A 368 -2.76 -18.59 -8.35
C ASN A 368 -3.81 -19.24 -7.43
N ARG A 369 -3.72 -19.02 -6.13
CA ARG A 369 -4.73 -19.44 -5.14
C ARG A 369 -5.59 -18.26 -4.70
N VAL A 370 -6.78 -18.54 -4.20
CA VAL A 370 -7.66 -17.52 -3.62
C VAL A 370 -7.22 -17.22 -2.19
N TRP A 371 -6.96 -15.95 -1.91
CA TRP A 371 -6.57 -15.42 -0.62
C TRP A 371 -7.60 -14.43 -0.12
N SER A 372 -7.75 -14.38 1.20
CA SER A 372 -8.60 -13.41 1.89
C SER A 372 -7.89 -12.79 3.08
N ALA A 373 -8.26 -11.55 3.38
CA ALA A 373 -7.99 -10.85 4.62
C ALA A 373 -9.25 -10.08 4.99
N TRP A 374 -9.43 -9.77 6.27
CA TRP A 374 -10.57 -9.00 6.73
C TRP A 374 -10.13 -7.87 7.64
N TRP A 375 -11.00 -6.88 7.81
CA TRP A 375 -10.86 -5.79 8.77
C TRP A 375 -12.08 -5.75 9.68
N ASP A 376 -11.83 -5.61 10.98
CA ASP A 376 -12.86 -5.34 11.96
C ASP A 376 -12.50 -4.09 12.76
N VAL A 377 -13.51 -3.27 13.08
CA VAL A 377 -13.31 -2.04 13.86
C VAL A 377 -12.62 -2.28 15.21
N SER A 378 -12.82 -3.46 15.82
CA SER A 378 -12.28 -3.78 17.14
C SER A 378 -10.85 -4.32 17.12
N SER A 379 -10.44 -4.97 16.02
CA SER A 379 -9.15 -5.67 15.95
C SER A 379 -8.25 -5.24 14.80
N GLY A 380 -8.73 -4.38 13.91
CA GLY A 380 -8.01 -3.97 12.71
C GLY A 380 -7.93 -5.08 11.66
N TRP A 381 -6.87 -5.03 10.85
CA TRP A 381 -6.65 -5.96 9.74
C TRP A 381 -6.11 -7.32 10.18
N SER A 382 -6.67 -8.40 9.63
CA SER A 382 -6.11 -9.74 9.74
C SER A 382 -4.88 -9.94 8.86
N SER A 383 -4.11 -11.00 9.10
CA SER A 383 -3.18 -11.53 8.08
C SER A 383 -3.96 -12.15 6.92
N TRP A 384 -3.32 -12.23 5.74
CA TRP A 384 -3.88 -12.96 4.61
C TRP A 384 -3.86 -14.47 4.87
N PHE A 385 -4.98 -15.13 4.59
CA PHE A 385 -5.12 -16.58 4.66
C PHE A 385 -5.74 -17.12 3.37
N ARG A 386 -5.42 -18.37 3.05
CA ARG A 386 -5.86 -19.01 1.81
C ARG A 386 -7.25 -19.63 1.98
N ILE A 387 -8.10 -19.50 0.96
CA ILE A 387 -9.42 -20.14 0.90
C ILE A 387 -9.36 -21.42 0.09
N GLY A 388 -9.40 -22.55 0.79
CA GLY A 388 -9.50 -23.88 0.19
C GLY A 388 -8.37 -24.21 -0.79
N THR A 389 -8.63 -25.14 -1.71
CA THR A 389 -7.60 -25.74 -2.56
C THR A 389 -7.57 -25.27 -4.01
N LEU A 390 -8.57 -24.48 -4.44
CA LEU A 390 -8.74 -24.07 -5.84
C LEU A 390 -7.51 -23.39 -6.41
N THR A 391 -7.11 -23.81 -7.61
CA THR A 391 -6.09 -23.13 -8.43
C THR A 391 -6.82 -22.39 -9.55
N CYS A 392 -6.64 -21.08 -9.60
CA CYS A 392 -7.31 -20.19 -10.55
C CYS A 392 -6.47 -19.96 -11.81
N ARG A 393 -7.09 -19.40 -12.86
CA ARG A 393 -6.31 -18.78 -13.93
C ARG A 393 -5.56 -17.55 -13.37
N PRO A 394 -4.29 -17.33 -13.73
CA PRO A 394 -3.56 -16.12 -13.36
C PRO A 394 -4.33 -14.86 -13.81
N GLY A 395 -4.46 -13.87 -12.93
CA GLY A 395 -5.18 -12.63 -13.25
C GLY A 395 -6.70 -12.67 -13.07
N SER A 396 -7.26 -13.78 -12.57
CA SER A 396 -8.72 -13.88 -12.34
C SER A 396 -9.17 -12.93 -11.23
N THR A 397 -10.39 -12.41 -11.39
CA THR A 397 -11.15 -11.72 -10.34
C THR A 397 -11.81 -12.73 -9.42
N VAL A 398 -11.89 -12.40 -8.12
CA VAL A 398 -12.72 -13.13 -7.14
C VAL A 398 -13.91 -12.24 -6.82
N THR A 399 -15.06 -12.52 -7.42
CA THR A 399 -16.29 -11.78 -7.16
C THR A 399 -16.87 -12.25 -5.84
N ALA A 400 -17.17 -11.32 -4.95
CA ALA A 400 -17.74 -11.59 -3.63
C ALA A 400 -19.12 -10.94 -3.50
N VAL A 401 -20.08 -11.69 -2.96
CA VAL A 401 -21.42 -11.20 -2.66
C VAL A 401 -21.72 -11.48 -1.20
N SER A 402 -22.11 -10.45 -0.45
CA SER A 402 -22.70 -10.60 0.89
C SER A 402 -24.21 -10.64 0.75
N ARG A 403 -24.83 -11.75 1.13
CA ARG A 403 -26.30 -11.88 1.13
C ARG A 403 -26.91 -11.33 2.42
N TYR A 404 -26.16 -11.40 3.50
CA TYR A 404 -26.45 -10.88 4.85
C TYR A 404 -25.17 -10.99 5.69
N ASP A 405 -25.14 -10.32 6.85
CA ASP A 405 -23.92 -10.12 7.66
C ASP A 405 -23.12 -11.38 7.95
N ASP A 406 -23.77 -12.55 8.10
CA ASP A 406 -23.12 -13.83 8.44
C ASP A 406 -22.88 -14.74 7.23
N HIS A 407 -23.02 -14.27 5.99
CA HIS A 407 -22.85 -15.10 4.79
C HIS A 407 -22.18 -14.39 3.62
N LEU A 408 -21.23 -15.09 3.01
CA LEU A 408 -20.55 -14.67 1.78
C LEU A 408 -20.60 -15.77 0.72
N ASP A 409 -20.75 -15.37 -0.54
CA ASP A 409 -20.60 -16.24 -1.70
C ASP A 409 -19.48 -15.70 -2.58
N LEU A 410 -18.54 -16.57 -2.95
CA LEU A 410 -17.43 -16.25 -3.84
C LEU A 410 -17.57 -16.96 -5.18
N PHE A 411 -17.17 -16.25 -6.23
CA PHE A 411 -17.17 -16.73 -7.61
C PHE A 411 -15.85 -16.38 -8.30
N THR A 412 -15.26 -17.35 -8.98
CA THR A 412 -14.04 -17.13 -9.77
C THR A 412 -13.89 -18.20 -10.84
N THR A 413 -12.78 -18.18 -11.58
CA THR A 413 -12.50 -19.11 -12.67
C THR A 413 -11.34 -20.02 -12.31
N GLY A 414 -11.58 -21.34 -12.29
CA GLY A 414 -10.54 -22.35 -12.12
C GLY A 414 -9.53 -22.34 -13.27
N SER A 415 -8.34 -22.93 -13.07
CA SER A 415 -7.28 -22.96 -14.08
C SER A 415 -7.71 -23.59 -15.41
N ASP A 416 -8.69 -24.49 -15.38
CA ASP A 416 -9.30 -25.15 -16.55
C ASP A 416 -10.43 -24.32 -17.21
N GLY A 417 -10.81 -23.18 -16.63
CA GLY A 417 -11.89 -22.32 -17.12
C GLY A 417 -13.25 -22.57 -16.51
N ARG A 418 -13.39 -23.58 -15.65
CA ARG A 418 -14.66 -23.82 -14.96
C ARG A 418 -15.01 -22.62 -14.07
N VAL A 419 -16.28 -22.25 -14.08
CA VAL A 419 -16.83 -21.27 -13.14
C VAL A 419 -16.94 -21.95 -11.79
N MET A 420 -16.21 -21.47 -10.80
CA MET A 420 -16.12 -22.08 -9.47
C MET A 420 -16.80 -21.21 -8.44
N SER A 421 -17.42 -21.84 -7.44
CA SER A 421 -17.98 -21.15 -6.29
C SER A 421 -17.58 -21.83 -4.98
N THR A 422 -17.54 -21.02 -3.92
CA THR A 422 -17.52 -21.44 -2.51
C THR A 422 -18.32 -20.42 -1.72
N TRP A 423 -18.62 -20.72 -0.48
CA TRP A 423 -19.34 -19.83 0.42
C TRP A 423 -18.78 -19.92 1.85
N TRP A 424 -19.04 -18.89 2.63
CA TRP A 424 -18.70 -18.82 4.05
C TRP A 424 -19.95 -18.51 4.86
N HIS A 425 -20.07 -19.15 6.02
CA HIS A 425 -21.05 -18.79 7.03
C HIS A 425 -20.39 -18.73 8.41
N ALA A 426 -20.78 -17.75 9.24
CA ALA A 426 -20.19 -17.54 10.56
C ALA A 426 -20.17 -18.79 11.46
N GLY A 427 -21.22 -19.63 11.37
CA GLY A 427 -21.34 -20.85 12.17
C GLY A 427 -20.59 -22.08 11.66
N SER A 428 -20.13 -22.09 10.40
CA SER A 428 -19.51 -23.28 9.78
C SER A 428 -18.18 -23.01 9.08
N GLY A 429 -17.80 -21.75 8.90
CA GLY A 429 -16.63 -21.37 8.12
C GLY A 429 -16.83 -21.53 6.62
N TRP A 430 -15.72 -21.69 5.91
CA TRP A 430 -15.68 -21.85 4.45
C TRP A 430 -16.06 -23.26 4.02
N ALA A 431 -16.89 -23.36 2.99
CA ALA A 431 -17.18 -24.61 2.29
C ALA A 431 -16.09 -24.97 1.27
N ASP A 432 -16.08 -26.23 0.82
CA ASP A 432 -15.23 -26.66 -0.29
C ASP A 432 -15.64 -25.97 -1.59
N TRP A 433 -14.66 -25.72 -2.45
CA TRP A 433 -14.90 -25.21 -3.80
C TRP A 433 -15.61 -26.24 -4.67
N PHE A 434 -16.64 -25.81 -5.41
CA PHE A 434 -17.40 -26.65 -6.33
C PHE A 434 -17.58 -26.01 -7.70
N HIS A 435 -17.75 -26.84 -8.73
CA HIS A 435 -18.01 -26.40 -10.10
C HIS A 435 -19.46 -25.93 -10.21
N LEU A 436 -19.66 -24.67 -10.59
CA LEU A 436 -20.97 -24.03 -10.63
C LEU A 436 -21.79 -24.54 -11.83
N ALA A 437 -22.63 -25.54 -11.59
CA ALA A 437 -23.62 -26.07 -12.55
C ALA A 437 -23.05 -26.41 -13.95
N GLY A 438 -21.76 -26.77 -14.06
CA GLY A 438 -21.13 -27.09 -15.35
C GLY A 438 -20.57 -25.90 -16.14
N GLY A 439 -20.64 -24.67 -15.62
CA GLY A 439 -20.29 -23.44 -16.34
C GLY A 439 -18.81 -23.32 -16.73
N VAL A 440 -18.53 -22.70 -17.88
CA VAL A 440 -17.16 -22.45 -18.36
C VAL A 440 -17.06 -21.02 -18.90
N ALA A 441 -16.10 -20.25 -18.38
CA ALA A 441 -15.86 -18.88 -18.79
C ALA A 441 -14.76 -18.78 -19.87
N ALA A 442 -14.90 -17.81 -20.78
CA ALA A 442 -13.85 -17.44 -21.72
C ALA A 442 -12.56 -17.02 -20.98
N ASN A 443 -11.43 -17.08 -21.68
CA ASN A 443 -10.16 -16.66 -21.08
C ASN A 443 -10.17 -15.13 -20.83
N GLY A 444 -9.88 -14.72 -19.60
CA GLY A 444 -9.94 -13.32 -19.17
C GLY A 444 -11.35 -12.80 -18.84
N ALA A 445 -12.41 -13.60 -19.01
CA ALA A 445 -13.76 -13.20 -18.62
C ALA A 445 -13.94 -13.21 -17.10
N THR A 446 -14.60 -12.17 -16.58
CA THR A 446 -15.01 -12.07 -15.17
C THR A 446 -16.31 -12.83 -14.96
N VAL A 447 -16.39 -13.59 -13.87
CA VAL A 447 -17.66 -14.14 -13.36
C VAL A 447 -18.30 -13.10 -12.46
N THR A 448 -19.37 -12.48 -12.91
CA THR A 448 -20.12 -11.48 -12.14
C THR A 448 -21.26 -12.15 -11.40
N ALA A 449 -21.49 -11.77 -10.15
CA ALA A 449 -22.61 -12.27 -9.36
C ALA A 449 -23.26 -11.12 -8.59
N ILE A 450 -24.59 -11.17 -8.44
CA ILE A 450 -25.37 -10.26 -7.61
C ILE A 450 -26.38 -11.04 -6.79
N ALA A 451 -26.77 -10.50 -5.63
CA ALA A 451 -27.92 -10.97 -4.88
C ALA A 451 -29.09 -10.00 -5.09
N ARG A 452 -30.24 -10.50 -5.54
CA ARG A 452 -31.46 -9.69 -5.65
C ARG A 452 -32.18 -9.53 -4.31
N TYR A 453 -32.06 -10.54 -3.47
CA TYR A 453 -32.55 -10.63 -2.11
C TYR A 453 -31.81 -11.76 -1.39
N ARG A 454 -32.07 -11.92 -0.09
CA ARG A 454 -31.31 -12.82 0.80
C ARG A 454 -31.08 -14.21 0.21
N ASP A 455 -32.11 -14.82 -0.35
CA ASP A 455 -32.10 -16.24 -0.75
C ASP A 455 -32.05 -16.43 -2.26
N HIS A 456 -31.43 -15.49 -2.98
CA HIS A 456 -31.29 -15.58 -4.42
C HIS A 456 -30.02 -14.94 -4.96
N LEU A 457 -29.37 -15.65 -5.89
CA LEU A 457 -28.17 -15.18 -6.59
C LEU A 457 -28.37 -15.32 -8.09
N ASP A 458 -27.90 -14.32 -8.84
CA ASP A 458 -27.78 -14.37 -10.29
C ASP A 458 -26.30 -14.26 -10.67
N VAL A 459 -25.83 -15.15 -11.53
CA VAL A 459 -24.43 -15.24 -11.97
C VAL A 459 -24.34 -15.11 -13.49
N PHE A 460 -23.37 -14.33 -13.96
CA PHE A 460 -23.18 -13.99 -15.37
C PHE A 460 -21.72 -14.14 -15.78
N THR A 461 -21.48 -14.59 -17.02
CA THR A 461 -20.14 -14.59 -17.63
C THR A 461 -20.24 -14.52 -19.15
N VAL A 462 -19.13 -14.14 -19.80
CA VAL A 462 -18.92 -14.44 -21.22
C VAL A 462 -18.40 -15.88 -21.34
N GLY A 463 -19.08 -16.71 -22.14
CA GLY A 463 -18.70 -18.08 -22.42
C GLY A 463 -17.63 -18.18 -23.51
N THR A 464 -17.04 -19.37 -23.69
CA THR A 464 -16.00 -19.62 -24.71
C THR A 464 -16.46 -19.44 -26.16
N ASP A 465 -17.77 -19.34 -26.36
CA ASP A 465 -18.45 -19.03 -27.63
C ASP A 465 -18.73 -17.53 -27.82
N ASN A 466 -18.19 -16.67 -26.94
CA ASN A 466 -18.38 -15.24 -26.89
C ASN A 466 -19.85 -14.82 -26.72
N ARG A 467 -20.67 -15.66 -26.10
CA ARG A 467 -22.05 -15.32 -25.73
C ARG A 467 -22.14 -14.99 -24.25
N VAL A 468 -23.16 -14.23 -23.88
CA VAL A 468 -23.49 -13.97 -22.47
C VAL A 468 -24.30 -15.15 -21.92
N TRP A 469 -23.81 -15.74 -20.85
CA TRP A 469 -24.42 -16.87 -20.15
C TRP A 469 -24.81 -16.48 -18.74
N SER A 470 -25.90 -17.07 -18.25
CA SER A 470 -26.39 -16.89 -16.89
C SER A 470 -26.77 -18.21 -16.25
N THR A 471 -26.63 -18.28 -14.93
CA THR A 471 -27.26 -19.25 -14.04
C THR A 471 -27.73 -18.51 -12.79
N TRP A 472 -28.60 -19.13 -12.00
CA TRP A 472 -29.11 -18.56 -10.77
C TRP A 472 -29.25 -19.65 -9.70
N TRP A 473 -29.33 -19.21 -8.45
CA TRP A 473 -29.58 -20.06 -7.29
C TRP A 473 -30.75 -19.52 -6.48
N ASP A 474 -31.61 -20.42 -6.01
CA ASP A 474 -32.52 -20.15 -4.89
C ASP A 474 -32.44 -21.26 -3.83
N ASP A 475 -32.90 -20.96 -2.63
CA ASP A 475 -32.84 -21.85 -1.47
C ASP A 475 -33.67 -23.13 -1.62
N ARG A 476 -34.69 -23.13 -2.49
CA ARG A 476 -35.63 -24.24 -2.67
C ARG A 476 -35.17 -25.23 -3.73
N GLY A 477 -34.62 -24.72 -4.82
CA GLY A 477 -34.27 -25.45 -6.03
C GLY A 477 -32.77 -25.63 -6.23
N GLY A 478 -31.94 -24.89 -5.50
CA GLY A 478 -30.49 -24.88 -5.69
C GLY A 478 -30.10 -24.19 -7.00
N TRP A 479 -28.98 -24.61 -7.57
CA TRP A 479 -28.44 -24.02 -8.80
C TRP A 479 -29.19 -24.49 -10.05
N ALA A 480 -29.64 -23.54 -10.86
CA ALA A 480 -30.19 -23.80 -12.18
C ALA A 480 -29.09 -24.19 -13.20
N GLY A 481 -29.48 -24.85 -14.28
CA GLY A 481 -28.60 -25.06 -15.43
C GLY A 481 -28.27 -23.74 -16.12
N TRP A 482 -27.06 -23.64 -16.71
CA TRP A 482 -26.67 -22.45 -17.47
C TRP A 482 -27.54 -22.28 -18.72
N PHE A 483 -27.97 -21.05 -18.96
CA PHE A 483 -28.71 -20.65 -20.15
C PHE A 483 -28.11 -19.39 -20.76
N ARG A 484 -28.34 -19.22 -22.07
CA ARG A 484 -27.83 -18.08 -22.82
C ARG A 484 -28.77 -16.88 -22.67
N VAL A 485 -28.21 -15.69 -22.45
CA VAL A 485 -28.97 -14.43 -22.37
C VAL A 485 -29.04 -13.79 -23.74
N GLY A 486 -30.17 -13.97 -24.43
CA GLY A 486 -30.45 -13.35 -25.72
C GLY A 486 -29.47 -13.75 -26.84
N THR A 487 -29.33 -12.86 -27.83
CA THR A 487 -28.61 -13.17 -29.09
C THR A 487 -27.25 -12.49 -29.26
N LEU A 488 -26.82 -11.66 -28.31
CA LEU A 488 -25.56 -10.89 -28.38
C LEU A 488 -24.33 -11.79 -28.64
N THR A 489 -23.40 -11.28 -29.43
CA THR A 489 -22.00 -11.72 -29.45
C THR A 489 -21.18 -10.66 -28.72
N ALA A 490 -20.70 -10.99 -27.54
CA ALA A 490 -19.92 -10.11 -26.70
C ALA A 490 -18.46 -10.09 -27.16
N ARG A 491 -17.72 -9.06 -26.77
CA ARG A 491 -16.27 -9.03 -26.90
C ARG A 491 -15.67 -10.10 -25.96
N PRO A 492 -14.70 -10.93 -26.40
CA PRO A 492 -14.20 -12.05 -25.59
C PRO A 492 -13.63 -11.67 -24.21
N ASP A 493 -13.08 -10.47 -24.11
CA ASP A 493 -12.46 -9.89 -22.91
C ASP A 493 -13.38 -8.89 -22.18
N SER A 494 -14.66 -8.82 -22.56
CA SER A 494 -15.62 -7.96 -21.88
C SER A 494 -16.07 -8.58 -20.56
N THR A 495 -16.32 -7.71 -19.58
CA THR A 495 -17.06 -8.06 -18.36
C THR A 495 -18.55 -7.88 -18.62
N VAL A 496 -19.38 -8.77 -18.08
CA VAL A 496 -20.82 -8.57 -17.99
C VAL A 496 -21.09 -7.93 -16.63
N THR A 497 -21.38 -6.63 -16.61
CA THR A 497 -21.76 -5.91 -15.40
C THR A 497 -23.24 -6.10 -15.18
N ALA A 498 -23.64 -6.42 -13.94
CA ALA A 498 -25.03 -6.62 -13.57
C ALA A 498 -25.40 -5.69 -12.42
N VAL A 499 -26.57 -5.06 -12.51
CA VAL A 499 -27.13 -4.21 -11.46
C VAL A 499 -28.58 -4.60 -11.24
N ALA A 500 -28.96 -4.88 -9.99
CA ALA A 500 -30.36 -5.01 -9.61
C ALA A 500 -30.88 -3.64 -9.18
N ARG A 501 -31.92 -3.14 -9.85
CA ARG A 501 -32.60 -1.90 -9.43
C ARG A 501 -33.56 -2.16 -8.28
N HIS A 502 -34.21 -3.32 -8.29
CA HIS A 502 -35.04 -3.87 -7.24
C HIS A 502 -35.13 -5.39 -7.44
N PRO A 503 -35.74 -6.17 -6.51
CA PRO A 503 -35.73 -7.63 -6.58
C PRO A 503 -36.27 -8.24 -7.87
N ASP A 504 -37.13 -7.55 -8.62
CA ASP A 504 -37.77 -8.07 -9.84
C ASP A 504 -37.19 -7.48 -11.14
N GLN A 505 -36.03 -6.82 -11.06
CA GLN A 505 -35.45 -6.10 -12.19
C GLN A 505 -33.92 -6.10 -12.16
N ILE A 506 -33.32 -6.70 -13.18
CA ILE A 506 -31.86 -6.72 -13.39
C ILE A 506 -31.56 -6.04 -14.72
N ASP A 507 -30.52 -5.24 -14.75
CA ASP A 507 -29.97 -4.65 -15.97
C ASP A 507 -28.53 -5.13 -16.17
N LEU A 508 -28.24 -5.60 -17.39
CA LEU A 508 -26.91 -6.06 -17.79
C LEU A 508 -26.27 -5.06 -18.75
N PHE A 509 -24.97 -4.88 -18.59
CA PHE A 509 -24.14 -4.02 -19.43
C PHE A 509 -22.86 -4.75 -19.84
N THR A 510 -22.52 -4.65 -21.11
CA THR A 510 -21.27 -5.22 -21.63
C THR A 510 -20.85 -4.52 -22.92
N THR A 511 -19.80 -5.03 -23.57
CA THR A 511 -19.35 -4.54 -24.87
C THR A 511 -19.60 -5.59 -25.95
N GLY A 512 -20.30 -5.21 -27.01
CA GLY A 512 -20.48 -6.05 -28.20
C GLY A 512 -19.16 -6.31 -28.93
N SER A 513 -19.14 -7.31 -29.82
CA SER A 513 -17.98 -7.59 -30.67
C SER A 513 -17.60 -6.42 -31.60
N ASP A 514 -18.51 -5.46 -31.81
CA ASP A 514 -18.27 -4.22 -32.55
C ASP A 514 -17.69 -3.07 -31.70
N GLY A 515 -17.40 -3.33 -30.41
CA GLY A 515 -16.86 -2.35 -29.48
C GLY A 515 -17.91 -1.43 -28.84
N ARG A 516 -19.19 -1.56 -29.19
CA ARG A 516 -20.24 -0.71 -28.63
C ARG A 516 -20.69 -1.17 -27.26
N VAL A 517 -21.07 -0.21 -26.42
CA VAL A 517 -21.74 -0.46 -25.15
C VAL A 517 -23.16 -0.92 -25.43
N VAL A 518 -23.51 -2.09 -24.91
CA VAL A 518 -24.81 -2.73 -25.11
C VAL A 518 -25.43 -3.12 -23.79
N SER A 519 -26.77 -3.15 -23.77
CA SER A 519 -27.54 -3.51 -22.60
C SER A 519 -28.70 -4.45 -22.95
N THR A 520 -29.13 -5.20 -21.96
CA THR A 520 -30.40 -5.93 -21.89
C THR A 520 -30.88 -5.87 -20.44
N TRP A 521 -32.14 -6.22 -20.21
CA TRP A 521 -32.70 -6.29 -18.87
C TRP A 521 -33.59 -7.52 -18.70
N TRP A 522 -33.75 -7.95 -17.47
CA TRP A 522 -34.70 -8.97 -17.06
C TRP A 522 -35.74 -8.36 -16.13
N ASN A 523 -37.00 -8.77 -16.29
CA ASN A 523 -38.01 -8.56 -15.25
C ASN A 523 -38.83 -9.83 -15.00
N ALA A 524 -39.33 -9.98 -13.77
CA ALA A 524 -40.03 -11.19 -13.34
C ALA A 524 -41.29 -11.52 -14.16
N ARG A 525 -41.92 -10.53 -14.82
CA ARG A 525 -43.15 -10.73 -15.59
C ARG A 525 -42.90 -11.12 -17.04
N GLY A 526 -41.83 -10.61 -17.64
CA GLY A 526 -41.54 -10.68 -19.08
C GLY A 526 -40.28 -11.45 -19.44
N GLY A 527 -39.44 -11.80 -18.46
CA GLY A 527 -38.15 -12.42 -18.72
C GLY A 527 -37.13 -11.44 -19.29
N TRP A 528 -36.19 -11.96 -20.08
CA TRP A 528 -35.12 -11.19 -20.71
C TRP A 528 -35.60 -10.44 -21.95
N ALA A 529 -35.22 -9.17 -22.06
CA ALA A 529 -35.41 -8.36 -23.24
C ALA A 529 -34.33 -8.60 -24.32
N ASP A 530 -34.58 -8.09 -25.52
CA ASP A 530 -33.56 -8.08 -26.57
C ASP A 530 -32.41 -7.12 -26.23
N TRP A 531 -31.21 -7.46 -26.71
CA TRP A 531 -30.04 -6.60 -26.57
C TRP A 531 -30.15 -5.37 -27.47
N PHE A 532 -29.73 -4.21 -26.97
CA PHE A 532 -29.74 -2.95 -27.69
C PHE A 532 -28.48 -2.13 -27.39
N HIS A 533 -28.14 -1.20 -28.30
CA HIS A 533 -27.00 -0.29 -28.12
C HIS A 533 -27.38 0.85 -27.17
N VAL A 534 -26.49 1.17 -26.23
CA VAL A 534 -26.70 2.27 -25.28
C VAL A 534 -26.19 3.58 -25.89
N SER A 535 -27.09 4.32 -26.53
CA SER A 535 -26.83 5.66 -27.10
C SER A 535 -25.56 5.76 -27.96
N GLY A 536 -25.19 4.68 -28.67
CA GLY A 536 -24.01 4.63 -29.54
C GLY A 536 -22.65 4.66 -28.82
N GLY A 537 -22.61 4.45 -27.50
CA GLY A 537 -21.37 4.46 -26.71
C GLY A 537 -20.36 3.42 -27.17
N VAL A 538 -19.07 3.73 -26.99
CA VAL A 538 -17.95 2.85 -27.37
C VAL A 538 -16.94 2.81 -26.23
N ALA A 539 -16.58 1.60 -25.80
CA ALA A 539 -15.57 1.39 -24.78
C ALA A 539 -14.19 1.09 -25.41
N SER A 540 -13.12 1.52 -24.75
CA SER A 540 -11.76 1.12 -25.11
C SER A 540 -11.60 -0.40 -24.98
N ALA A 541 -10.68 -0.98 -25.77
CA ALA A 541 -10.42 -2.40 -25.68
C ALA A 541 -9.85 -2.78 -24.30
N GLY A 542 -10.56 -3.68 -23.61
CA GLY A 542 -10.28 -4.17 -22.25
C GLY A 542 -11.06 -3.43 -21.16
N SER A 543 -11.67 -2.28 -21.47
CA SER A 543 -12.37 -1.48 -20.48
C SER A 543 -13.76 -2.06 -20.19
N PRO A 544 -14.08 -2.38 -18.92
CA PRO A 544 -15.43 -2.77 -18.54
C PRO A 544 -16.36 -1.55 -18.53
N VAL A 545 -17.66 -1.80 -18.69
CA VAL A 545 -18.71 -0.80 -18.46
C VAL A 545 -19.16 -0.93 -17.02
N THR A 546 -18.81 0.03 -16.17
CA THR A 546 -19.30 0.08 -14.79
C THR A 546 -20.70 0.67 -14.79
N ALA A 547 -21.59 0.14 -13.96
CA ALA A 547 -22.95 0.63 -13.81
C ALA A 547 -23.33 0.68 -12.33
N ILE A 548 -24.07 1.71 -11.94
CA ILE A 548 -24.68 1.86 -10.62
C ILE A 548 -26.15 2.25 -10.78
N ALA A 549 -27.00 1.83 -9.85
CA ALA A 549 -28.38 2.28 -9.76
C ALA A 549 -28.52 3.28 -8.62
N ARG A 550 -28.81 4.54 -8.93
CA ARG A 550 -29.03 5.57 -7.90
C ARG A 550 -30.31 5.31 -7.10
N PHE A 551 -31.33 4.83 -7.81
CA PHE A 551 -32.65 4.42 -7.32
C PHE A 551 -33.36 3.63 -8.44
N ASP A 552 -34.53 3.06 -8.15
CA ASP A 552 -35.28 2.14 -9.03
C ASP A 552 -35.53 2.65 -10.46
N HIS A 553 -35.50 3.96 -10.67
CA HIS A 553 -35.81 4.61 -11.94
C HIS A 553 -34.60 5.30 -12.59
N HIS A 554 -33.39 5.08 -12.08
CA HIS A 554 -32.20 5.78 -12.58
C HIS A 554 -30.92 4.94 -12.51
N LEU A 555 -30.16 4.95 -13.60
CA LEU A 555 -28.88 4.26 -13.74
C LEU A 555 -27.82 5.21 -14.27
N ASP A 556 -26.58 5.04 -13.81
CA ASP A 556 -25.41 5.72 -14.33
C ASP A 556 -24.39 4.70 -14.83
N LEU A 557 -23.84 4.95 -16.02
CA LEU A 557 -22.83 4.13 -16.66
C LEU A 557 -21.52 4.91 -16.79
N PHE A 558 -20.41 4.20 -16.64
CA PHE A 558 -19.06 4.74 -16.76
C PHE A 558 -18.15 3.80 -17.54
N THR A 559 -17.34 4.34 -18.43
CA THR A 559 -16.30 3.58 -19.15
C THR A 559 -15.13 4.48 -19.54
N ILE A 560 -13.98 3.88 -19.80
CA ILE A 560 -12.92 4.56 -20.56
C ILE A 560 -13.23 4.40 -22.05
N GLY A 561 -13.29 5.52 -22.77
CA GLY A 561 -13.54 5.57 -24.21
C GLY A 561 -12.28 5.26 -25.02
N THR A 562 -12.43 5.08 -26.34
CA THR A 562 -11.31 4.82 -27.26
C THR A 562 -10.33 6.01 -27.37
N ASP A 563 -10.75 7.20 -26.94
CA ASP A 563 -9.94 8.41 -26.82
C ASP A 563 -9.28 8.55 -25.42
N ASN A 564 -9.35 7.49 -24.60
CA ASN A 564 -8.83 7.40 -23.24
C ASN A 564 -9.51 8.34 -22.23
N ARG A 565 -10.61 9.01 -22.61
CA ARG A 565 -11.37 9.83 -21.66
C ARG A 565 -12.29 8.99 -20.80
N VAL A 566 -12.61 9.51 -19.62
CA VAL A 566 -13.65 8.95 -18.75
C VAL A 566 -15.01 9.46 -19.27
N TRP A 567 -15.81 8.53 -19.77
CA TRP A 567 -17.14 8.80 -20.32
C TRP A 567 -18.23 8.31 -19.38
N SER A 568 -19.33 9.06 -19.34
CA SER A 568 -20.55 8.68 -18.64
C SER A 568 -21.78 8.86 -19.52
N THR A 569 -22.81 8.08 -19.23
CA THR A 569 -24.19 8.30 -19.65
C THR A 569 -25.11 7.85 -18.52
N TRP A 570 -26.40 8.17 -18.61
CA TRP A 570 -27.40 7.78 -17.63
C TRP A 570 -28.72 7.40 -18.31
N TRP A 571 -29.54 6.66 -17.58
CA TRP A 571 -30.91 6.33 -17.95
C TRP A 571 -31.87 6.80 -16.87
N ASP A 572 -32.98 7.40 -17.28
CA ASP A 572 -34.11 7.70 -16.41
C ASP A 572 -35.39 7.11 -17.00
N ALA A 573 -36.27 6.58 -16.15
CA ALA A 573 -37.52 5.97 -16.61
C ALA A 573 -38.43 6.93 -17.39
N ALA A 574 -38.36 8.24 -17.13
CA ALA A 574 -39.18 9.24 -17.80
C ALA A 574 -38.61 9.69 -19.16
N SER A 575 -37.29 9.70 -19.33
CA SER A 575 -36.64 10.25 -20.53
C SER A 575 -35.86 9.23 -21.36
N GLY A 576 -35.65 8.02 -20.86
CA GLY A 576 -34.79 7.02 -21.46
C GLY A 576 -33.30 7.35 -21.29
N TRP A 577 -32.49 6.83 -22.22
CA TRP A 577 -31.04 7.00 -22.20
C TRP A 577 -30.60 8.38 -22.69
N ALA A 578 -29.69 9.00 -21.94
CA ALA A 578 -29.00 10.21 -22.35
C ALA A 578 -27.89 9.95 -23.39
N ASN A 579 -27.39 11.02 -23.99
CA ASN A 579 -26.16 10.98 -24.80
C ASN A 579 -24.93 10.84 -23.89
N TRP A 580 -23.90 10.17 -24.40
CA TRP A 580 -22.61 10.07 -23.70
C TRP A 580 -21.91 11.43 -23.60
N PHE A 581 -21.29 11.69 -22.45
CA PHE A 581 -20.50 12.90 -22.19
C PHE A 581 -19.20 12.57 -21.43
N VAL A 582 -18.20 13.44 -21.57
CA VAL A 582 -16.92 13.32 -20.86
C VAL A 582 -17.08 13.86 -19.43
N VAL A 583 -16.62 13.11 -18.44
CA VAL A 583 -16.66 13.51 -17.03
C VAL A 583 -15.50 14.44 -16.70
N SER A 584 -15.75 15.74 -16.60
CA SER A 584 -14.79 16.77 -16.16
C SER A 584 -13.38 16.69 -16.79
N GLY A 585 -13.30 16.31 -18.07
CA GLY A 585 -12.02 16.16 -18.78
C GLY A 585 -11.16 14.97 -18.32
N GLY A 586 -11.71 14.03 -17.56
CA GLY A 586 -11.00 12.89 -17.00
C GLY A 586 -10.32 12.03 -18.04
N VAL A 587 -9.13 11.52 -17.71
CA VAL A 587 -8.33 10.66 -18.57
C VAL A 587 -7.95 9.41 -17.79
N GLY A 588 -8.28 8.24 -18.33
CA GLY A 588 -7.90 6.95 -17.78
C GLY A 588 -6.98 6.18 -18.71
N ARG A 589 -6.45 5.05 -18.24
CA ARG A 589 -5.65 4.15 -19.10
C ARG A 589 -6.51 3.33 -20.05
N PRO A 590 -6.08 3.14 -21.32
CA PRO A 590 -6.77 2.23 -22.23
C PRO A 590 -6.84 0.81 -21.67
N GLY A 591 -8.06 0.26 -21.63
CA GLY A 591 -8.36 -1.03 -21.03
C GLY A 591 -8.53 -1.01 -19.50
N GLY A 592 -8.47 0.16 -18.87
CA GLY A 592 -8.74 0.33 -17.44
C GLY A 592 -10.24 0.42 -17.12
N GLN A 593 -10.55 0.33 -15.83
CA GLN A 593 -11.90 0.48 -15.28
C GLN A 593 -12.10 1.91 -14.76
N VAL A 594 -13.35 2.41 -14.86
CA VAL A 594 -13.83 3.52 -14.02
C VAL A 594 -14.63 2.89 -12.88
N ALA A 595 -14.05 2.79 -11.69
CA ALA A 595 -14.78 2.28 -10.53
C ALA A 595 -15.73 3.37 -10.03
N ALA A 596 -16.95 3.01 -9.65
CA ALA A 596 -17.98 3.94 -9.24
C ALA A 596 -18.69 3.43 -8.00
N ILE A 597 -19.03 4.33 -7.09
CA ILE A 597 -19.90 4.04 -5.95
C ILE A 597 -20.88 5.18 -5.76
N GLN A 598 -22.09 4.81 -5.38
CA GLN A 598 -23.09 5.73 -4.85
C GLN A 598 -23.13 5.56 -3.34
N ARG A 599 -22.90 6.64 -2.59
CA ARG A 599 -23.01 6.63 -1.12
C ARG A 599 -24.37 7.08 -0.60
N VAL A 600 -24.97 8.01 -1.34
CA VAL A 600 -26.33 8.52 -1.15
C VAL A 600 -26.93 8.81 -2.52
N THR A 601 -28.24 8.93 -2.63
CA THR A 601 -28.96 9.16 -3.89
C THR A 601 -28.40 10.31 -4.72
N ASP A 602 -27.87 11.34 -4.07
CA ASP A 602 -27.41 12.57 -4.73
C ASP A 602 -25.89 12.70 -4.83
N HIS A 603 -25.14 11.63 -4.54
CA HIS A 603 -23.68 11.66 -4.58
C HIS A 603 -23.07 10.41 -5.21
N ILE A 604 -22.15 10.61 -6.15
CA ILE A 604 -21.36 9.54 -6.79
C ILE A 604 -19.88 9.86 -6.65
N ASP A 605 -19.06 8.86 -6.36
CA ASP A 605 -17.60 8.96 -6.47
C ASP A 605 -17.08 8.02 -7.55
N LEU A 606 -16.13 8.52 -8.33
CA LEU A 606 -15.41 7.77 -9.35
C LEU A 606 -13.94 7.63 -8.97
N PHE A 607 -13.37 6.51 -9.37
CA PHE A 607 -11.95 6.20 -9.23
C PHE A 607 -11.42 5.60 -10.53
N VAL A 608 -10.24 6.04 -10.96
CA VAL A 608 -9.60 5.58 -12.19
C VAL A 608 -8.09 5.50 -12.01
N VAL A 609 -7.46 4.54 -12.70
CA VAL A 609 -6.01 4.63 -12.94
C VAL A 609 -5.79 5.58 -14.12
N GLY A 610 -5.23 6.75 -13.84
CA GLY A 610 -4.94 7.79 -14.81
C GLY A 610 -3.87 7.38 -15.82
N SER A 611 -3.79 8.10 -16.94
CA SER A 611 -2.76 7.86 -17.99
C SER A 611 -1.32 7.97 -17.47
N ASP A 612 -1.13 8.70 -16.38
CA ASP A 612 0.12 8.80 -15.60
C ASP A 612 0.43 7.55 -14.77
N GLY A 613 -0.54 6.67 -14.51
CA GLY A 613 -0.38 5.46 -13.69
C GLY A 613 -0.70 5.66 -12.23
N LEU A 614 -1.24 6.81 -11.87
CA LEU A 614 -1.67 7.10 -10.50
C LEU A 614 -3.18 6.88 -10.38
N VAL A 615 -3.65 6.67 -9.15
CA VAL A 615 -5.09 6.63 -8.89
C VAL A 615 -5.62 8.04 -8.78
N HIS A 616 -6.67 8.35 -9.52
CA HIS A 616 -7.38 9.63 -9.47
C HIS A 616 -8.83 9.40 -9.06
N SER A 617 -9.41 10.41 -8.43
CA SER A 617 -10.82 10.44 -8.09
C SER A 617 -11.48 11.73 -8.56
N THR A 618 -12.80 11.66 -8.71
CA THR A 618 -13.70 12.80 -8.85
C THR A 618 -15.03 12.41 -8.22
N TRP A 619 -15.91 13.38 -8.02
CA TRP A 619 -17.25 13.15 -7.50
C TRP A 619 -18.29 14.00 -8.22
N TRP A 620 -19.53 13.56 -8.14
CA TRP A 620 -20.71 14.30 -8.57
C TRP A 620 -21.63 14.50 -7.38
N ASP A 621 -22.15 15.72 -7.24
CA ASP A 621 -23.24 16.05 -6.33
C ASP A 621 -24.37 16.73 -7.11
N ILE A 622 -25.63 16.45 -6.76
CA ILE A 622 -26.78 17.02 -7.48
C ILE A 622 -26.79 18.55 -7.50
N ALA A 623 -26.25 19.20 -6.47
CA ALA A 623 -26.25 20.66 -6.33
C ALA A 623 -25.11 21.33 -7.10
N SER A 624 -23.95 20.67 -7.24
CA SER A 624 -22.76 21.26 -7.87
C SER A 624 -22.37 20.64 -9.21
N GLY A 625 -22.93 19.50 -9.57
CA GLY A 625 -22.48 18.70 -10.71
C GLY A 625 -21.14 18.01 -10.43
N TRP A 626 -20.42 17.67 -11.51
CA TRP A 626 -19.13 16.99 -11.44
C TRP A 626 -18.00 17.92 -10.98
N ALA A 627 -17.22 17.47 -10.01
CA ALA A 627 -15.99 18.11 -9.59
C ALA A 627 -14.84 17.87 -10.58
N GLY A 628 -13.76 18.63 -10.41
CA GLY A 628 -12.49 18.38 -11.11
C GLY A 628 -11.82 17.11 -10.61
N TRP A 629 -11.06 16.45 -11.47
CA TRP A 629 -10.25 15.28 -11.08
C TRP A 629 -9.08 15.70 -10.19
N PHE A 630 -8.79 14.87 -9.19
CA PHE A 630 -7.66 15.01 -8.30
C PHE A 630 -6.99 13.66 -8.07
N GLN A 631 -5.68 13.68 -7.82
CA GLN A 631 -4.92 12.48 -7.49
C GLN A 631 -5.31 11.99 -6.09
N LEU A 632 -5.54 10.67 -5.95
CA LEU A 632 -5.82 10.03 -4.68
C LEU A 632 -4.53 9.78 -3.90
N GLY A 633 -4.47 10.32 -2.69
CA GLY A 633 -3.39 10.22 -1.74
C GLY A 633 -3.72 11.08 -0.53
N VAL A 634 -2.73 11.40 0.30
CA VAL A 634 -2.99 12.27 1.46
C VAL A 634 -3.36 13.67 0.99
N SER A 635 -4.58 14.08 1.35
CA SER A 635 -5.16 15.39 1.05
C SER A 635 -4.86 16.42 2.13
#